data_AF-A0AAD7ELZ7-F1
#
_entry.id   AF-A0AAD7ELZ7-F1
#
_cell.length_a   1.000
_cell.length_b   1.000
_cell.length_c   1.000
_cell.angle_alpha   90.00
_cell.angle_beta   90.00
_cell.angle_gamma   90.00
#
_symmetry.space_group_name_H-M   'P 1'
#
loop_
_entity.id
_entity.type
_entity.pdbx_description
1 polymer ?
#
loop_
_entity_poly.entity_id
_entity_poly.type
_entity_poly.pdbx_seq_one_letter_code
_entity_poly.pdbx_strand_id
1 'polypeptide(L)'
;MCEACAESQAWWYNLAEVTDDLILRSNVHTCRRPEAGTDFGKTLKPGATLKREVRGCLRKDGTCSSRFPREVFIKIYHMFDSVNSVLKRQTVELGGSPNHKNNCRKMLMQMVNSLTSKLQIGSPMASLYLLKNPDHYTNYKFKPFWWKSYVGSVRKAWDADERPAYPDQGQSGAADGEAETQLDQMVLMKSKDGFVGTTNIDDYVWRPAVFKHTSLYDYIQMTTRVKRTPKQLTEFLASVDEHTEPVSRESTAERHDNWLDDDLDGGPCDDLLDSAAGDVSPHAFLKDHPLWETHYVRCERSHLQTMVPNFTGGALPRMDQGDRDYYCCTMLTLFKPWRDALQLKPKSATWHDTFTEHVFSDKASRLMKHFNIRYECNDARDDYSALDKQKRRAMPLFADQNAKGEEYDGETGEWGEFFEEDLD
;
A
#
# COMPACT_ATOMS: atom_id res chain seq x y z
N MET A 1 -20.90 -40.69 22.78
CA MET A 1 -20.88 -39.21 22.79
C MET A 1 -21.58 -38.70 21.54
N CYS A 2 -22.30 -37.58 21.63
CA CYS A 2 -22.87 -36.93 20.46
C CYS A 2 -21.75 -36.29 19.60
N GLU A 3 -21.99 -36.07 18.31
CA GLU A 3 -21.01 -35.45 17.40
C GLU A 3 -20.56 -34.06 17.89
N ALA A 4 -21.51 -33.21 18.27
CA ALA A 4 -21.21 -31.90 18.88
C ALA A 4 -20.40 -32.01 20.19
N CYS A 5 -20.58 -33.09 20.94
CA CYS A 5 -19.84 -33.36 22.18
C CYS A 5 -18.38 -33.73 21.85
N ALA A 6 -18.16 -34.48 20.78
CA ALA A 6 -16.84 -34.87 20.30
C ALA A 6 -16.09 -33.67 19.71
N GLU A 7 -16.77 -32.83 18.93
CA GLU A 7 -16.22 -31.57 18.39
C GLU A 7 -15.83 -30.60 19.51
N SER A 8 -16.68 -30.43 20.51
CA SER A 8 -16.38 -29.58 21.67
C SER A 8 -15.16 -30.08 22.45
N GLN A 9 -15.07 -31.39 22.68
CA GLN A 9 -13.93 -31.97 23.39
C GLN A 9 -12.63 -31.84 22.57
N ALA A 10 -12.69 -32.06 21.25
CA ALA A 10 -11.56 -31.83 20.35
C ALA A 10 -11.13 -30.36 20.33
N TRP A 11 -12.07 -29.43 20.36
CA TRP A 11 -11.78 -28.00 20.46
C TRP A 11 -11.05 -27.64 21.75
N TRP A 12 -11.47 -28.16 22.91
CA TRP A 12 -10.78 -27.94 24.18
C TRP A 12 -9.35 -28.49 24.20
N TYR A 13 -9.12 -29.65 23.60
CA TYR A 13 -7.77 -30.20 23.44
C TYR A 13 -6.91 -29.33 22.53
N ASN A 14 -7.43 -28.93 21.37
CA ASN A 14 -6.74 -28.03 20.45
C ASN A 14 -6.44 -26.66 21.09
N LEU A 15 -7.37 -26.12 21.89
CA LEU A 15 -7.17 -24.86 22.61
C LEU A 15 -6.00 -24.97 23.58
N ALA A 16 -5.94 -26.04 24.36
CA ALA A 16 -4.85 -26.26 25.31
C ALA A 16 -3.50 -26.39 24.58
N GLU A 17 -3.44 -27.21 23.53
CA GLU A 17 -2.22 -27.44 22.76
C GLU A 17 -1.72 -26.16 22.08
N VAL A 18 -2.62 -25.39 21.46
CA VAL A 18 -2.26 -24.13 20.79
C VAL A 18 -1.86 -23.05 21.81
N THR A 19 -2.54 -23.00 22.97
CA THR A 19 -2.16 -22.07 24.05
C THR A 19 -0.78 -22.40 24.60
N ASP A 20 -0.47 -23.68 24.80
CA ASP A 20 0.84 -24.12 25.23
C ASP A 20 1.91 -23.85 24.17
N ASP A 21 1.67 -24.11 22.89
CA ASP A 21 2.59 -23.77 21.78
C ASP A 21 2.84 -22.26 21.69
N LEU A 22 1.81 -21.43 21.84
CA LEU A 22 1.92 -19.96 21.90
C LEU A 22 2.76 -19.50 23.10
N ILE A 23 2.50 -20.04 24.29
CA ILE A 23 3.29 -19.73 25.49
C ILE A 23 4.73 -20.20 25.31
N LEU A 24 4.96 -21.34 24.68
CA LEU A 24 6.31 -21.86 24.45
C LEU A 24 7.06 -20.97 23.46
N ARG A 25 6.48 -20.67 22.28
CA ARG A 25 7.09 -19.83 21.24
C ARG A 25 7.32 -18.39 21.68
N SER A 26 6.41 -17.83 22.47
CA SER A 26 6.59 -16.50 23.06
C SER A 26 7.67 -16.45 24.16
N ASN A 27 8.11 -17.60 24.67
CA ASN A 27 9.15 -17.74 25.69
C ASN A 27 10.53 -18.12 25.16
N VAL A 28 10.66 -18.58 23.91
CA VAL A 28 11.96 -18.99 23.36
C VAL A 28 12.77 -17.77 22.94
N HIS A 29 13.66 -17.34 23.82
CA HIS A 29 14.81 -16.54 23.42
C HIS A 29 16.06 -17.07 24.13
N THR A 30 17.16 -17.19 23.40
CA THR A 30 18.44 -17.60 23.96
C THR A 30 18.99 -16.48 24.84
N CYS A 31 18.97 -16.71 26.15
CA CYS A 31 19.40 -15.72 27.10
C CYS A 31 20.93 -15.57 27.07
N ARG A 32 21.44 -14.39 26.66
CA ARG A 32 22.88 -14.10 26.61
C ARG A 32 23.28 -13.16 27.75
N ARG A 33 24.41 -13.45 28.44
CA ARG A 33 25.06 -12.49 29.34
C ARG A 33 25.82 -11.45 28.50
N PRO A 34 25.86 -10.17 28.89
CA PRO A 34 26.73 -9.20 28.24
C PRO A 34 28.19 -9.62 28.46
N GLU A 35 28.88 -10.07 27.41
CA GLU A 35 30.33 -10.26 27.44
C GLU A 35 30.98 -8.98 26.93
N ALA A 36 31.81 -8.34 27.76
CA ALA A 36 32.59 -7.20 27.34
C ALA A 36 33.56 -7.66 26.23
N GLY A 37 33.47 -7.04 25.05
CA GLY A 37 34.47 -7.25 24.00
C GLY A 37 34.11 -8.16 22.83
N THR A 38 32.85 -8.58 22.63
CA THR A 38 32.47 -9.37 21.43
C THR A 38 31.33 -8.74 20.64
N ASP A 39 31.52 -8.59 19.33
CA ASP A 39 30.48 -8.22 18.37
C ASP A 39 30.04 -9.51 17.65
N PHE A 40 28.78 -9.94 17.88
CA PHE A 40 28.17 -11.11 17.22
C PHE A 40 29.08 -12.33 17.01
N GLY A 41 29.81 -12.76 18.05
CA GLY A 41 30.61 -13.98 18.02
C GLY A 41 31.95 -13.87 17.28
N LYS A 42 32.40 -12.66 16.92
CA LYS A 42 33.74 -12.42 16.34
C LYS A 42 34.64 -11.72 17.37
N THR A 43 35.86 -12.24 17.56
CA THR A 43 36.91 -11.62 18.37
C THR A 43 37.35 -10.31 17.72
N LEU A 44 37.28 -9.19 18.44
CA LEU A 44 37.77 -7.89 17.94
C LEU A 44 39.29 -7.92 17.76
N LYS A 45 39.77 -7.27 16.69
CA LYS A 45 41.21 -7.06 16.46
C LYS A 45 41.81 -6.18 17.59
N PRO A 46 43.09 -6.37 17.94
CA PRO A 46 43.75 -5.54 18.95
C PRO A 46 43.67 -4.05 18.57
N GLY A 47 43.07 -3.23 19.43
CA GLY A 47 42.95 -1.77 19.25
C GLY A 47 41.60 -1.26 18.75
N ALA A 48 40.61 -2.11 18.47
CA ALA A 48 39.27 -1.68 18.09
C ALA A 48 38.37 -1.46 19.32
N THR A 49 37.81 -0.25 19.49
CA THR A 49 36.83 0.07 20.53
C THR A 49 35.40 -0.23 20.06
N LEU A 50 34.64 -0.99 20.86
CA LEU A 50 33.21 -1.24 20.62
C LEU A 50 32.42 0.06 20.70
N LYS A 51 31.73 0.45 19.63
CA LYS A 51 30.87 1.65 19.63
C LYS A 51 29.63 1.50 20.53
N ARG A 52 29.18 0.28 20.84
CA ARG A 52 28.08 -0.02 21.80
C ARG A 52 28.28 -1.42 22.39
N GLU A 53 28.19 -1.55 23.71
CA GLU A 53 28.10 -2.86 24.36
C GLU A 53 26.79 -3.56 23.93
N VAL A 54 26.90 -4.81 23.49
CA VAL A 54 25.73 -5.66 23.20
C VAL A 54 25.06 -6.00 24.54
N ARG A 55 23.96 -5.32 24.85
CA ARG A 55 23.18 -5.60 26.06
C ARG A 55 22.50 -6.97 25.93
N GLY A 56 23.02 -7.95 26.67
CA GLY A 56 22.33 -9.21 26.91
C GLY A 56 21.05 -9.04 27.73
N CYS A 57 20.13 -10.02 27.68
CA CYS A 57 18.86 -9.96 28.41
C CYS A 57 18.94 -10.49 29.86
N LEU A 58 20.03 -11.17 30.26
CA LEU A 58 20.27 -11.54 31.65
C LEU A 58 20.76 -10.34 32.46
N ARG A 59 20.08 -10.09 33.58
CA ARG A 59 20.54 -9.21 34.64
C ARG A 59 21.64 -9.91 35.47
N LYS A 60 22.35 -9.12 36.29
CA LYS A 60 23.44 -9.61 37.15
C LYS A 60 22.98 -10.67 38.18
N ASP A 61 21.70 -10.66 38.53
CA ASP A 61 21.03 -11.61 39.42
C ASP A 61 20.59 -12.92 38.72
N GLY A 62 20.89 -13.08 37.43
CA GLY A 62 20.48 -14.25 36.64
C GLY A 62 19.04 -14.21 36.14
N THR A 63 18.27 -13.16 36.46
CA THR A 63 16.91 -12.99 35.95
C THR A 63 16.93 -12.43 34.52
N CYS A 64 16.09 -12.97 33.65
CA CYS A 64 16.00 -12.50 32.29
C CYS A 64 14.92 -11.40 32.16
N SER A 65 15.32 -10.22 31.68
CA SER A 65 14.43 -9.07 31.50
C SER A 65 13.40 -9.25 30.38
N SER A 66 13.57 -10.26 29.52
CA SER A 66 12.71 -10.56 28.37
C SER A 66 11.88 -11.83 28.55
N ARG A 67 11.92 -12.47 29.72
CA ARG A 67 11.17 -13.70 30.03
C ARG A 67 9.69 -13.41 30.30
N PHE A 68 8.81 -14.29 29.81
CA PHE A 68 7.37 -14.30 30.09
C PHE A 68 7.06 -15.39 31.14
N PRO A 69 5.99 -15.28 31.95
CA PRO A 69 5.05 -14.16 32.08
C PRO A 69 5.67 -12.94 32.77
N ARG A 70 5.44 -11.76 32.19
CA ARG A 70 5.79 -10.47 32.81
C ARG A 70 4.78 -10.17 33.92
N GLU A 71 5.21 -9.45 34.96
CA GLU A 71 4.29 -8.97 36.00
C GLU A 71 3.10 -8.23 35.39
N VAL A 72 1.90 -8.59 35.83
CA VAL A 72 0.64 -8.07 35.32
C VAL A 72 0.37 -6.71 35.96
N PHE A 73 0.25 -5.67 35.14
CA PHE A 73 -0.15 -4.34 35.60
C PHE A 73 -1.62 -4.11 35.26
N ILE A 74 -2.50 -4.38 36.22
CA ILE A 74 -3.97 -4.36 36.03
C ILE A 74 -4.53 -2.93 35.95
N LYS A 75 -3.74 -1.90 36.30
CA LYS A 75 -4.23 -0.54 36.51
C LYS A 75 -3.56 0.47 35.57
N ILE A 76 -4.38 1.33 34.95
CA ILE A 76 -3.99 2.37 33.98
C ILE A 76 -2.83 3.25 34.47
N TYR A 77 -2.74 3.54 35.78
CA TYR A 77 -1.66 4.36 36.33
C TYR A 77 -0.26 3.80 36.08
N HIS A 78 -0.10 2.48 35.89
CA HIS A 78 1.21 1.89 35.58
C HIS A 78 1.72 2.24 34.17
N MET A 79 0.81 2.56 33.23
CA MET A 79 1.19 3.14 31.94
C MET A 79 1.74 4.56 32.14
N PHE A 80 1.04 5.37 32.95
CA PHE A 80 1.49 6.71 33.32
C PHE A 80 2.81 6.69 34.10
N ASP A 81 3.02 5.75 35.02
CA ASP A 81 4.30 5.57 35.71
C ASP A 81 5.43 5.22 34.76
N SER A 82 5.15 4.41 33.73
CA SER A 82 6.13 4.05 32.71
C SER A 82 6.58 5.27 31.91
N VAL A 83 5.63 6.12 31.50
CA VAL A 83 5.90 7.38 30.80
C VAL A 83 6.61 8.38 31.74
N ASN A 84 6.12 8.53 32.97
CA ASN A 84 6.67 9.42 33.99
C ASN A 84 8.10 9.02 34.37
N SER A 85 8.43 7.73 34.40
CA SER A 85 9.78 7.25 34.66
C SER A 85 10.77 7.63 33.55
N VAL A 86 10.32 7.68 32.28
CA VAL A 86 11.15 8.13 31.14
C VAL A 86 11.30 9.65 31.18
N LEU A 87 10.22 10.38 31.46
CA LEU A 87 10.25 11.84 31.63
C LEU A 87 11.23 12.26 32.71
N LYS A 88 11.10 11.71 33.93
CA LYS A 88 11.99 12.01 35.06
C LYS A 88 13.47 11.68 34.79
N ARG A 89 13.77 10.72 33.92
CA ARG A 89 15.14 10.38 33.52
C ARG A 89 15.72 11.34 32.48
N GLN A 90 14.88 12.02 31.71
CA GLN A 90 15.30 12.92 30.62
C GLN A 90 15.10 14.40 30.91
N THR A 91 14.52 14.79 32.05
CA THR A 91 14.36 16.20 32.46
C THR A 91 15.67 16.98 32.46
N VAL A 92 16.82 16.32 32.61
CA VAL A 92 18.16 16.92 32.55
C VAL A 92 18.61 17.29 31.12
N GLU A 93 18.10 16.63 30.07
CA GLU A 93 18.49 16.86 28.65
C GLU A 93 17.62 17.93 27.93
N LEU A 94 16.56 18.44 28.57
CA LEU A 94 15.62 19.40 27.96
C LEU A 94 16.02 20.87 28.12
N GLY A 95 17.04 21.16 28.94
CA GLY A 95 17.60 22.51 29.10
C GLY A 95 18.57 22.87 27.98
N GLY A 96 18.08 23.54 26.93
CA GLY A 96 18.88 24.49 26.14
C GLY A 96 19.89 23.95 25.10
N SER A 97 19.69 22.76 24.51
CA SER A 97 20.58 22.25 23.44
C SER A 97 20.02 22.54 22.02
N PRO A 98 20.87 22.88 21.01
CA PRO A 98 20.47 23.19 19.62
C PRO A 98 19.79 22.03 18.86
N ASN A 99 19.61 20.87 19.50
CA ASN A 99 19.00 19.66 18.94
C ASN A 99 17.66 19.26 19.61
N HIS A 100 16.90 20.24 20.10
CA HIS A 100 15.62 20.02 20.79
C HIS A 100 14.67 19.03 20.09
N LYS A 101 14.49 19.15 18.76
CA LYS A 101 13.65 18.22 17.97
C LYS A 101 14.13 16.76 18.01
N ASN A 102 15.44 16.53 17.98
CA ASN A 102 16.01 15.19 18.03
C ASN A 102 15.92 14.59 19.44
N ASN A 103 16.07 15.42 20.47
CA ASN A 103 15.88 15.01 21.87
C ASN A 103 14.41 14.64 22.15
N CYS A 104 13.44 15.42 21.65
CA CYS A 104 12.02 15.08 21.75
C CYS A 104 11.69 13.75 21.05
N ARG A 105 12.23 13.51 19.84
CA ARG A 105 12.05 12.22 19.13
C ARG A 105 12.64 11.05 19.91
N LYS A 106 13.85 11.21 20.46
CA LYS A 106 14.50 10.20 21.31
C LYS A 106 13.68 9.91 22.56
N MET A 107 13.09 10.94 23.19
CA MET A 107 12.19 10.81 24.33
C MET A 107 10.94 10.00 23.98
N LEU A 108 10.25 10.37 22.91
CA LEU A 108 9.06 9.65 22.42
C LEU A 108 9.39 8.19 22.11
N MET A 109 10.52 7.93 21.44
CA MET A 109 10.94 6.57 21.13
C MET A 109 11.21 5.74 22.39
N GLN A 110 11.79 6.35 23.44
CA GLN A 110 12.00 5.67 24.72
C GLN A 110 10.70 5.41 25.47
N MET A 111 9.73 6.32 25.41
CA MET A 111 8.39 6.09 25.95
C MET A 111 7.71 4.94 25.22
N VAL A 112 7.71 4.95 23.89
CA VAL A 112 7.14 3.87 23.06
C VAL A 112 7.80 2.55 23.39
N ASN A 113 9.14 2.46 23.39
CA ASN A 113 9.84 1.21 23.72
C ASN A 113 9.53 0.71 25.14
N SER A 114 9.39 1.62 26.12
CA SER A 114 8.99 1.27 27.49
C SER A 114 7.58 0.70 27.53
N LEU A 115 6.63 1.32 26.81
CA LEU A 115 5.26 0.85 26.68
C LEU A 115 5.20 -0.48 25.91
N THR A 116 5.88 -0.61 24.77
CA THR A 116 5.92 -1.84 23.96
C THR A 116 6.47 -3.02 24.73
N SER A 117 7.49 -2.82 25.59
CA SER A 117 8.01 -3.89 26.44
C SER A 117 7.01 -4.41 27.49
N LYS A 118 5.94 -3.65 27.74
CA LYS A 118 4.90 -3.92 28.74
C LYS A 118 3.52 -4.18 28.13
N LEU A 119 3.38 -4.05 26.80
CA LEU A 119 2.16 -4.33 26.08
C LEU A 119 1.90 -5.84 26.08
N GLN A 120 0.70 -6.25 26.49
CA GLN A 120 0.19 -7.59 26.27
C GLN A 120 -0.55 -7.64 24.93
N ILE A 121 -0.59 -8.82 24.33
CA ILE A 121 -1.51 -9.09 23.23
C ILE A 121 -2.92 -8.96 23.81
N GLY A 122 -3.73 -8.04 23.28
CA GLY A 122 -5.11 -7.88 23.75
C GLY A 122 -5.88 -9.18 23.58
N SER A 123 -6.78 -9.50 24.51
CA SER A 123 -7.63 -10.71 24.41
C SER A 123 -8.33 -10.87 23.04
N PRO A 124 -8.81 -9.80 22.37
CA PRO A 124 -9.32 -9.90 21.00
C PRO A 124 -8.26 -10.32 19.98
N MET A 125 -7.03 -9.81 20.09
CA MET A 125 -5.92 -10.15 19.19
C MET A 125 -5.42 -11.58 19.41
N ALA A 126 -5.37 -12.04 20.67
CA ALA A 126 -5.07 -13.42 21.00
C ALA A 126 -6.16 -14.37 20.47
N SER A 127 -7.44 -13.98 20.59
CA SER A 127 -8.56 -14.74 20.05
C SER A 127 -8.55 -14.82 18.52
N LEU A 128 -8.22 -13.73 17.83
CA LEU A 128 -8.06 -13.71 16.37
C LEU A 128 -6.94 -14.67 15.93
N TYR A 129 -5.80 -14.63 16.62
CA TYR A 129 -4.68 -15.53 16.36
C TYR A 129 -5.04 -17.01 16.62
N LEU A 130 -5.72 -17.31 17.73
CA LEU A 130 -6.19 -18.66 18.06
C LEU A 130 -7.18 -19.19 17.01
N LEU A 131 -8.03 -18.33 16.47
CA LEU A 131 -8.98 -18.66 15.40
C LEU A 131 -8.35 -18.67 14.01
N LYS A 132 -7.02 -18.42 13.89
CA LYS A 132 -6.29 -18.26 12.62
C LYS A 132 -6.93 -17.22 11.69
N ASN A 133 -7.61 -16.23 12.25
CA ASN A 133 -8.12 -15.11 11.48
C ASN A 133 -6.99 -14.14 11.16
N PRO A 134 -6.96 -13.54 9.96
CA PRO A 134 -5.97 -12.52 9.63
C PRO A 134 -6.14 -11.30 10.54
N ASP A 135 -5.04 -10.62 10.83
CA ASP A 135 -4.99 -9.40 11.66
C ASP A 135 -5.77 -8.20 11.09
N HIS A 136 -6.38 -8.35 9.91
CA HIS A 136 -7.19 -7.33 9.25
C HIS A 136 -8.37 -7.97 8.51
N TYR A 137 -9.55 -7.37 8.67
CA TYR A 137 -10.71 -7.63 7.81
C TYR A 137 -10.64 -6.68 6.63
N THR A 138 -10.30 -7.18 5.44
CA THR A 138 -10.40 -6.40 4.21
C THR A 138 -11.26 -7.15 3.19
N ASN A 139 -12.40 -6.54 2.86
CA ASN A 139 -13.25 -6.97 1.73
C ASN A 139 -12.63 -6.58 0.39
N TYR A 140 -11.72 -5.59 0.39
CA TYR A 140 -11.02 -5.13 -0.80
C TYR A 140 -9.51 -5.11 -0.59
N LYS A 141 -8.77 -5.54 -1.61
CA LYS A 141 -7.32 -5.37 -1.71
C LYS A 141 -7.02 -4.18 -2.62
N PHE A 142 -5.95 -3.46 -2.31
CA PHE A 142 -5.57 -2.26 -3.06
C PHE A 142 -4.32 -2.51 -3.90
N LYS A 143 -4.40 -2.21 -5.19
CA LYS A 143 -3.28 -2.36 -6.11
C LYS A 143 -2.71 -0.98 -6.48
N PRO A 144 -1.43 -0.68 -6.22
CA PRO A 144 -0.83 0.59 -6.61
C PRO A 144 -0.95 0.83 -8.12
N PHE A 145 -1.40 2.03 -8.50
CA PHE A 145 -1.65 2.40 -9.89
C PHE A 145 -1.12 3.81 -10.18
N TRP A 146 0.00 3.86 -10.91
CA TRP A 146 0.61 5.10 -11.35
C TRP A 146 -0.10 5.63 -12.61
N TRP A 147 -1.17 6.39 -12.42
CA TRP A 147 -2.09 6.77 -13.50
C TRP A 147 -1.55 7.89 -14.41
N LYS A 148 -0.74 8.80 -13.87
CA LYS A 148 -0.21 9.95 -14.61
C LYS A 148 0.63 9.57 -15.81
N SER A 149 1.34 8.43 -15.78
CA SER A 149 2.12 7.98 -16.95
C SER A 149 1.23 7.70 -18.16
N TYR A 150 0.06 7.10 -17.95
CA TYR A 150 -0.88 6.79 -19.03
C TYR A 150 -1.47 8.07 -19.63
N VAL A 151 -1.94 8.98 -18.77
CA VAL A 151 -2.50 10.26 -19.23
C VAL A 151 -1.43 11.14 -19.89
N GLY A 152 -0.22 11.17 -19.34
CA GLY A 152 0.93 11.88 -19.91
C GLY A 152 1.30 11.34 -21.29
N SER A 153 1.32 10.01 -21.48
CA SER A 153 1.55 9.38 -22.78
C SER A 153 0.47 9.74 -23.79
N VAL A 154 -0.80 9.74 -23.39
CA VAL A 154 -1.90 10.16 -24.25
C VAL A 154 -1.75 11.62 -24.68
N ARG A 155 -1.50 12.54 -23.74
CA ARG A 155 -1.32 13.96 -24.06
C ARG A 155 -0.12 14.19 -24.98
N LYS A 156 1.03 13.56 -24.70
CA LYS A 156 2.23 13.64 -25.54
C LYS A 156 1.96 13.19 -26.98
N ALA A 157 1.17 12.12 -27.18
CA ALA A 157 0.82 11.62 -28.51
C ALA A 157 -0.04 12.63 -29.30
N TRP A 158 -0.96 13.32 -28.63
CA TRP A 158 -1.78 14.38 -29.24
C TRP A 158 -0.99 15.67 -29.48
N ASP A 159 -0.11 16.07 -28.55
CA ASP A 159 0.76 17.24 -28.73
C ASP A 159 1.70 17.06 -29.94
N ALA A 160 2.21 15.85 -30.16
CA ALA A 160 3.06 15.51 -31.31
C ALA A 160 2.31 15.50 -32.66
N ASP A 161 1.02 15.11 -32.66
CA ASP A 161 0.17 15.13 -33.86
C ASP A 161 -0.29 16.56 -34.20
N GLU A 162 -0.58 17.39 -33.19
CA GLU A 162 -1.03 18.78 -33.36
C GLU A 162 0.12 19.76 -33.68
N ARG A 163 1.36 19.46 -33.31
CA ARG A 163 2.57 20.22 -33.73
C ARG A 163 3.51 19.38 -34.60
N PRO A 164 3.21 19.19 -35.89
CA PRO A 164 4.19 18.66 -36.83
C PRO A 164 5.41 19.58 -36.91
N ALA A 165 6.60 18.99 -36.84
CA ALA A 165 7.90 19.66 -36.78
C ALA A 165 8.12 20.73 -37.85
N TYR A 166 7.83 21.99 -37.52
CA TYR A 166 8.53 23.14 -38.08
C TYR A 166 9.29 23.83 -36.93
N PRO A 167 10.61 24.07 -37.07
CA PRO A 167 11.35 24.84 -36.09
C PRO A 167 10.97 26.31 -36.24
N ASP A 168 9.96 26.76 -35.50
CA ASP A 168 9.65 28.19 -35.45
C ASP A 168 10.69 28.89 -34.57
N GLN A 169 11.39 29.83 -35.19
CA GLN A 169 12.42 30.63 -34.55
C GLN A 169 11.75 31.73 -33.72
N GLY A 170 11.85 31.60 -32.40
CA GLY A 170 11.82 32.74 -31.50
C GLY A 170 10.45 33.31 -31.19
N GLN A 171 9.75 32.69 -30.25
CA GLN A 171 8.97 33.43 -29.26
C GLN A 171 8.87 32.66 -27.96
N SER A 172 9.74 33.05 -27.01
CA SER A 172 9.63 32.71 -25.60
C SER A 172 8.42 33.45 -25.01
N GLY A 173 7.24 32.89 -25.21
CA GLY A 173 6.07 33.18 -24.39
C GLY A 173 6.11 32.25 -23.18
N ALA A 174 6.46 32.81 -22.02
CA ALA A 174 6.32 32.12 -20.74
C ALA A 174 4.83 31.79 -20.52
N ALA A 175 4.46 30.55 -20.80
CA ALA A 175 3.23 29.98 -20.28
C ALA A 175 3.53 29.50 -18.86
N ASP A 176 3.11 30.30 -17.88
CA ASP A 176 3.05 29.94 -16.48
C ASP A 176 2.03 28.80 -16.31
N GLY A 177 2.49 27.60 -16.56
CA GLY A 177 1.80 26.35 -16.28
C GLY A 177 2.89 25.36 -15.95
N GLU A 178 2.84 24.83 -14.73
CA GLU A 178 3.78 23.85 -14.19
C GLU A 178 3.81 22.59 -15.07
N ALA A 179 4.54 22.64 -16.18
CA ALA A 179 4.96 21.47 -16.93
C ALA A 179 6.06 20.80 -16.12
N GLU A 180 5.69 20.18 -15.00
CA GLU A 180 6.49 19.12 -14.41
C GLU A 180 6.73 18.12 -15.53
N THR A 181 7.93 18.18 -16.11
CA THR A 181 8.37 17.26 -17.14
C THR A 181 8.63 15.95 -16.42
N GLN A 182 7.54 15.23 -16.11
CA GLN A 182 7.58 13.97 -15.41
C GLN A 182 8.25 12.99 -16.36
N LEU A 183 9.55 12.77 -16.15
CA LEU A 183 10.35 11.81 -16.91
C LEU A 183 9.61 10.46 -16.82
N ASP A 184 9.30 9.88 -17.97
CA ASP A 184 8.67 8.55 -18.02
C ASP A 184 9.62 7.59 -17.32
N GLN A 185 9.19 7.03 -16.19
CA GLN A 185 10.00 6.10 -15.41
C GLN A 185 10.16 4.80 -16.22
N MET A 186 11.21 4.73 -17.03
CA MET A 186 11.55 3.55 -17.79
C MET A 186 12.18 2.51 -16.85
N VAL A 187 11.69 1.27 -16.93
CA VAL A 187 12.32 0.14 -16.24
C VAL A 187 13.25 -0.53 -17.22
N LEU A 188 14.55 -0.40 -16.98
CA LEU A 188 15.58 -1.14 -17.72
C LEU A 188 15.68 -2.55 -17.14
N MET A 189 15.32 -3.55 -17.93
CA MET A 189 15.48 -4.95 -17.57
C MET A 189 16.63 -5.59 -18.33
N LYS A 190 17.47 -6.35 -17.63
CA LYS A 190 18.57 -7.11 -18.25
C LYS A 190 18.00 -8.39 -18.88
N SER A 191 18.07 -8.50 -20.19
CA SER A 191 17.81 -9.72 -20.96
C SER A 191 19.13 -10.44 -21.29
N LYS A 192 19.05 -11.64 -21.88
CA LYS A 192 20.24 -12.39 -22.35
C LYS A 192 21.00 -11.62 -23.44
N ASP A 193 20.29 -10.83 -24.25
CA ASP A 193 20.84 -10.10 -25.40
C ASP A 193 21.07 -8.59 -25.14
N GLY A 194 20.94 -8.13 -23.90
CA GLY A 194 21.20 -6.72 -23.54
C GLY A 194 20.26 -6.14 -22.49
N PHE A 195 19.94 -4.85 -22.61
CA PHE A 195 18.96 -4.17 -21.76
C PHE A 195 17.71 -3.82 -22.57
N VAL A 196 16.54 -4.23 -22.06
CA VAL A 196 15.24 -3.89 -22.63
C VAL A 196 14.60 -2.83 -21.74
N GLY A 197 14.35 -1.65 -22.30
CA GLY A 197 13.52 -0.65 -21.65
C GLY A 197 12.04 -1.01 -21.83
N THR A 198 11.30 -1.07 -20.74
CA THR A 198 9.84 -1.24 -20.76
C THR A 198 9.20 -0.17 -19.89
N THR A 199 8.00 0.25 -20.27
CA THR A 199 7.13 1.08 -19.45
C THR A 199 5.91 0.29 -19.02
N ASN A 200 5.21 0.76 -17.97
CA ASN A 200 3.93 0.15 -17.57
C ASN A 200 2.83 0.37 -18.63
N ILE A 201 3.00 1.34 -19.53
CA ILE A 201 2.03 1.66 -20.58
C ILE A 201 2.06 0.56 -21.66
N ASP A 202 3.25 0.04 -21.97
CA ASP A 202 3.44 -1.03 -22.95
C ASP A 202 2.61 -2.27 -22.60
N ASP A 203 2.53 -2.61 -21.30
CA ASP A 203 1.75 -3.75 -20.79
C ASP A 203 0.25 -3.62 -21.13
N TYR A 204 -0.29 -2.39 -21.23
CA TYR A 204 -1.68 -2.14 -21.60
C TYR A 204 -1.87 -1.98 -23.11
N VAL A 205 -1.00 -1.22 -23.78
CA VAL A 205 -1.07 -0.99 -25.24
C VAL A 205 -0.97 -2.30 -26.01
N TRP A 206 -0.01 -3.15 -25.63
CA TRP A 206 0.24 -4.44 -26.25
C TRP A 206 -0.39 -5.61 -25.49
N ARG A 207 -1.46 -5.34 -24.72
CA ARG A 207 -2.22 -6.37 -24.01
C ARG A 207 -2.74 -7.48 -24.96
N PRO A 208 -2.97 -8.70 -24.46
CA PRO A 208 -3.53 -9.80 -25.25
C PRO A 208 -4.83 -9.42 -25.99
N ALA A 209 -5.11 -10.07 -27.12
CA ALA A 209 -6.28 -9.77 -27.96
C ALA A 209 -7.62 -9.92 -27.20
N VAL A 210 -7.70 -10.85 -26.25
CA VAL A 210 -8.86 -11.10 -25.37
C VAL A 210 -9.26 -9.85 -24.58
N PHE A 211 -8.29 -8.99 -24.22
CA PHE A 211 -8.52 -7.77 -23.44
C PHE A 211 -8.71 -6.52 -24.30
N LYS A 212 -8.89 -6.65 -25.62
CA LYS A 212 -9.02 -5.49 -26.54
C LYS A 212 -10.09 -4.50 -26.09
N HIS A 213 -11.23 -5.00 -25.62
CA HIS A 213 -12.40 -4.20 -25.21
C HIS A 213 -12.43 -3.86 -23.72
N THR A 214 -11.36 -4.16 -22.98
CA THR A 214 -11.25 -3.85 -21.55
C THR A 214 -10.72 -2.42 -21.37
N SER A 215 -11.34 -1.67 -20.44
CA SER A 215 -10.85 -0.35 -20.01
C SER A 215 -9.53 -0.47 -19.23
N LEU A 216 -8.76 0.62 -19.14
CA LEU A 216 -7.51 0.63 -18.39
C LEU A 216 -7.77 0.32 -16.91
N TYR A 217 -8.82 0.91 -16.33
CA TYR A 217 -9.20 0.67 -14.93
C TYR A 217 -9.46 -0.81 -14.64
N ASP A 218 -10.31 -1.46 -15.45
CA ASP A 218 -10.65 -2.87 -15.27
C ASP A 218 -9.45 -3.78 -15.56
N TYR A 219 -8.62 -3.44 -16.55
CA TYR A 219 -7.39 -4.18 -16.85
C TYR A 219 -6.44 -4.18 -15.64
N ILE A 220 -6.23 -3.02 -15.01
CA ILE A 220 -5.38 -2.92 -13.83
C ILE A 220 -5.95 -3.72 -12.65
N GLN A 221 -7.28 -3.78 -12.49
CA GLN A 221 -7.92 -4.59 -11.44
C GLN A 221 -7.65 -6.08 -11.61
N MET A 222 -7.92 -6.63 -12.79
CA MET A 222 -7.97 -8.10 -12.98
C MET A 222 -6.68 -8.73 -13.48
N THR A 223 -5.72 -7.95 -13.98
CA THR A 223 -4.51 -8.51 -14.60
C THR A 223 -3.27 -8.35 -13.76
N THR A 224 -2.34 -9.30 -13.87
CA THR A 224 -0.99 -9.22 -13.30
C THR A 224 0.01 -9.72 -14.34
N ARG A 225 1.08 -8.97 -14.55
CA ARG A 225 2.21 -9.41 -15.38
C ARG A 225 3.03 -10.44 -14.62
N VAL A 226 3.26 -11.61 -15.21
CA VAL A 226 4.03 -12.70 -14.61
C VAL A 226 5.16 -13.10 -15.55
N LYS A 227 6.35 -13.34 -14.99
CA LYS A 227 7.52 -13.82 -15.74
C LYS A 227 7.37 -15.32 -16.00
N ARG A 228 7.70 -15.76 -17.21
CA ARG A 228 7.71 -17.19 -17.57
C ARG A 228 8.84 -17.93 -16.84
N THR A 229 8.57 -19.16 -16.43
CA THR A 229 9.62 -20.10 -16.02
C THR A 229 10.40 -20.60 -17.25
N PRO A 230 11.63 -21.14 -17.08
CA PRO A 230 12.39 -21.69 -18.21
C PRO A 230 11.64 -22.77 -19.01
N LYS A 231 10.87 -23.62 -18.31
CA LYS A 231 10.02 -24.64 -18.94
C LYS A 231 8.92 -23.99 -19.80
N GLN A 232 8.17 -23.05 -19.23
CA GLN A 232 7.12 -22.32 -19.94
C GLN A 232 7.63 -21.50 -21.12
N LEU A 233 8.85 -20.97 -21.04
CA LEU A 233 9.47 -20.25 -22.15
C LEU A 233 9.76 -21.20 -23.32
N THR A 234 10.29 -22.39 -23.03
CA THR A 234 10.61 -23.40 -24.05
C THR A 234 9.33 -23.89 -24.75
N GLU A 235 8.28 -24.21 -23.97
CA GLU A 235 6.96 -24.58 -24.49
C GLU A 235 6.34 -23.47 -25.34
N PHE A 236 6.45 -22.22 -24.89
CA PHE A 236 5.92 -21.07 -25.61
C PHE A 236 6.64 -20.86 -26.95
N LEU A 237 7.97 -20.88 -26.96
CA LEU A 237 8.75 -20.73 -28.19
C LEU A 237 8.47 -21.87 -29.17
N ALA A 238 8.33 -23.11 -28.68
CA ALA A 238 7.94 -24.25 -29.51
C ALA A 238 6.56 -24.04 -30.16
N SER A 239 5.59 -23.51 -29.41
CA SER A 239 4.24 -23.22 -29.94
C SER A 239 4.20 -22.08 -30.96
N VAL A 240 5.15 -21.14 -30.88
CA VAL A 240 5.25 -20.01 -31.82
C VAL A 240 5.90 -20.44 -33.13
N ASP A 241 6.87 -21.36 -33.07
CA ASP A 241 7.59 -21.87 -34.23
C ASP A 241 6.71 -22.80 -35.09
N GLU A 242 5.86 -23.62 -34.44
CA GLU A 242 4.96 -24.58 -35.08
C GLU A 242 3.82 -23.91 -35.88
N HIS A 243 3.52 -22.62 -35.65
CA HIS A 243 2.53 -21.86 -36.42
C HIS A 243 3.08 -21.23 -37.72
N THR A 244 4.31 -21.58 -38.14
CA THR A 244 4.92 -21.12 -39.40
C THR A 244 4.89 -22.16 -40.53
N GLU A 245 4.39 -23.37 -40.29
CA GLU A 245 4.17 -24.41 -41.32
C GLU A 245 2.77 -25.03 -41.14
N PRO A 246 1.95 -25.17 -42.20
CA PRO A 246 0.59 -25.69 -42.05
C PRO A 246 0.64 -27.21 -42.10
N VAL A 247 0.68 -27.89 -40.95
CA VAL A 247 0.41 -29.33 -40.91
C VAL A 247 -0.58 -29.68 -39.81
N SER A 248 -1.75 -30.11 -40.28
CA SER A 248 -2.76 -30.87 -39.56
C SER A 248 -2.18 -32.11 -38.87
N ARG A 249 -2.48 -32.30 -37.58
CA ARG A 249 -2.92 -33.57 -36.95
C ARG A 249 -3.02 -33.40 -35.43
N GLU A 250 -4.23 -33.46 -34.90
CA GLU A 250 -4.82 -34.63 -34.23
C GLU A 250 -4.26 -34.88 -32.83
N SER A 251 -5.18 -34.72 -31.88
CA SER A 251 -5.11 -35.08 -30.48
C SER A 251 -4.66 -36.52 -30.25
N THR A 252 -3.67 -36.71 -29.38
CA THR A 252 -3.63 -37.87 -28.49
C THR A 252 -3.03 -37.45 -27.15
N ALA A 253 -3.89 -37.49 -26.13
CA ALA A 253 -3.49 -37.44 -24.75
C ALA A 253 -2.74 -38.72 -24.39
N GLU A 254 -1.50 -38.61 -23.87
CA GLU A 254 -0.94 -39.67 -23.03
C GLU A 254 -0.23 -39.06 -21.82
N ARG A 255 -0.77 -39.49 -20.68
CA ARG A 255 -0.37 -39.20 -19.32
C ARG A 255 0.84 -40.07 -19.01
N HIS A 256 1.95 -39.47 -18.61
CA HIS A 256 3.06 -40.23 -18.02
C HIS A 256 3.52 -39.55 -16.74
N ASP A 257 2.92 -40.01 -15.64
CA ASP A 257 3.42 -39.79 -14.29
C ASP A 257 4.77 -40.50 -14.16
N ASN A 258 5.83 -39.76 -13.85
CA ASN A 258 7.02 -40.34 -13.26
C ASN A 258 7.65 -39.35 -12.27
N TRP A 259 7.32 -39.58 -11.00
CA TRP A 259 8.11 -39.16 -9.86
C TRP A 259 9.39 -39.99 -9.82
N LEU A 260 10.55 -39.34 -9.69
CA LEU A 260 11.70 -39.75 -8.86
C LEU A 260 12.80 -38.67 -8.88
N ASP A 261 13.39 -38.52 -7.69
CA ASP A 261 14.30 -37.52 -7.12
C ASP A 261 15.52 -37.02 -7.93
N ASP A 262 15.94 -35.77 -7.69
CA ASP A 262 17.22 -35.46 -7.01
C ASP A 262 17.31 -33.98 -6.55
N ASP A 263 18.03 -33.77 -5.45
CA ASP A 263 18.02 -32.66 -4.48
C ASP A 263 18.52 -31.27 -4.96
N LEU A 264 18.05 -30.18 -4.28
CA LEU A 264 18.88 -29.23 -3.50
C LEU A 264 18.15 -27.91 -3.13
N ASP A 265 17.76 -27.84 -1.85
CA ASP A 265 17.80 -26.74 -0.86
C ASP A 265 17.43 -25.28 -1.22
N GLY A 266 16.42 -24.74 -0.53
CA GLY A 266 15.98 -23.34 -0.66
C GLY A 266 14.79 -22.83 0.17
N GLY A 267 14.51 -23.36 1.38
CA GLY A 267 13.71 -22.68 2.45
C GLY A 267 12.19 -22.45 2.27
N PRO A 268 11.40 -22.37 3.36
CA PRO A 268 9.95 -22.60 3.33
C PRO A 268 9.14 -21.32 3.05
N CYS A 269 8.42 -21.28 1.93
CA CYS A 269 7.24 -20.44 1.80
C CYS A 269 6.00 -21.27 2.18
N ASP A 270 5.28 -20.76 3.17
CA ASP A 270 4.06 -21.34 3.75
C ASP A 270 2.91 -21.19 2.74
N ASP A 271 2.91 -22.03 1.70
CA ASP A 271 1.82 -22.16 0.73
C ASP A 271 0.97 -23.38 1.12
N LEU A 272 0.19 -23.22 2.20
CA LEU A 272 -0.94 -24.09 2.47
C LEU A 272 -2.24 -23.37 2.10
N LEU A 273 -2.88 -23.95 1.08
CA LEU A 273 -4.29 -23.86 0.71
C LEU A 273 -4.69 -22.67 -0.16
N ASP A 274 -4.65 -22.86 -1.48
CA ASP A 274 -5.82 -22.51 -2.28
C ASP A 274 -6.00 -23.46 -3.48
N SER A 275 -6.68 -24.57 -3.21
CA SER A 275 -7.24 -25.46 -4.23
C SER A 275 -8.50 -24.81 -4.80
N ALA A 276 -8.33 -23.72 -5.54
CA ALA A 276 -9.34 -23.17 -6.43
C ALA A 276 -8.71 -23.03 -7.82
N ALA A 277 -8.62 -24.15 -8.52
CA ALA A 277 -8.30 -24.21 -9.93
C ALA A 277 -9.42 -23.54 -10.75
N GLY A 278 -9.46 -22.21 -10.72
CA GLY A 278 -9.98 -21.44 -11.84
C GLY A 278 -9.02 -21.62 -13.01
N ASP A 279 -9.56 -21.87 -14.19
CA ASP A 279 -8.81 -21.99 -15.44
C ASP A 279 -8.06 -20.68 -15.76
N VAL A 280 -6.86 -20.50 -15.19
CA VAL A 280 -6.02 -19.33 -15.42
C VAL A 280 -5.12 -19.61 -16.61
N SER A 281 -5.70 -19.61 -17.81
CA SER A 281 -4.92 -19.72 -19.04
C SER A 281 -3.92 -18.54 -19.15
N PRO A 282 -2.63 -18.80 -19.37
CA PRO A 282 -1.63 -17.75 -19.52
C PRO A 282 -1.83 -17.02 -20.86
N HIS A 283 -2.18 -15.73 -20.83
CA HIS A 283 -2.36 -14.93 -22.03
C HIS A 283 -1.06 -14.22 -22.43
N ALA A 284 -0.48 -14.56 -23.57
CA ALA A 284 0.70 -13.88 -24.08
C ALA A 284 0.35 -12.45 -24.58
N PHE A 285 1.31 -11.52 -24.50
CA PHE A 285 1.18 -10.13 -24.99
C PHE A 285 0.96 -10.08 -26.52
N LEU A 286 1.12 -8.93 -27.18
CA LEU A 286 1.28 -8.92 -28.65
C LEU A 286 2.78 -9.01 -28.99
N LYS A 287 3.11 -9.47 -30.21
CA LYS A 287 4.49 -9.69 -30.66
C LYS A 287 5.39 -8.45 -30.54
N ASP A 288 4.83 -7.26 -30.70
CA ASP A 288 5.55 -5.99 -30.63
C ASP A 288 5.83 -5.53 -29.18
N HIS A 289 5.35 -6.28 -28.17
CA HIS A 289 5.63 -5.96 -26.78
C HIS A 289 7.10 -6.27 -26.43
N PRO A 290 7.83 -5.37 -25.74
CA PRO A 290 9.23 -5.61 -25.35
C PRO A 290 9.44 -6.89 -24.52
N LEU A 291 8.39 -7.38 -23.85
CA LEU A 291 8.41 -8.58 -23.00
C LEU A 291 7.56 -9.73 -23.53
N TRP A 292 7.17 -9.71 -24.81
CA TRP A 292 6.34 -10.73 -25.45
C TRP A 292 6.80 -12.17 -25.14
N GLU A 293 8.10 -12.42 -25.27
CA GLU A 293 8.67 -13.75 -25.06
C GLU A 293 8.77 -14.13 -23.59
N THR A 294 9.14 -13.17 -22.73
CA THR A 294 9.58 -13.45 -21.36
C THR A 294 8.45 -13.41 -20.33
N HIS A 295 7.35 -12.73 -20.64
CA HIS A 295 6.25 -12.50 -19.71
C HIS A 295 4.90 -12.84 -20.33
N TYR A 296 3.92 -13.10 -19.48
CA TYR A 296 2.53 -13.27 -19.87
C TYR A 296 1.62 -12.51 -18.89
N VAL A 297 0.37 -12.33 -19.30
CA VAL A 297 -0.68 -11.71 -18.51
C VAL A 297 -1.50 -12.81 -17.84
N ARG A 298 -1.48 -12.79 -16.51
CA ARG A 298 -2.39 -13.58 -15.68
C ARG A 298 -3.67 -12.78 -15.46
N CYS A 299 -4.83 -13.37 -15.72
CA CYS A 299 -6.12 -12.73 -15.55
C CYS A 299 -6.95 -13.45 -14.48
N GLU A 300 -7.47 -12.69 -13.54
CA GLU A 300 -8.31 -13.18 -12.46
C GLU A 300 -9.58 -12.33 -12.39
N ARG A 301 -10.69 -12.83 -12.96
CA ARG A 301 -11.93 -12.05 -13.12
C ARG A 301 -12.60 -11.69 -11.79
N SER A 302 -12.41 -12.51 -10.75
CA SER A 302 -12.91 -12.25 -9.39
C SER A 302 -12.40 -10.91 -8.84
N HIS A 303 -11.20 -10.49 -9.24
CA HIS A 303 -10.61 -9.22 -8.84
C HIS A 303 -11.39 -7.99 -9.29
N LEU A 304 -12.26 -8.07 -10.29
CA LEU A 304 -13.13 -6.94 -10.64
C LEU A 304 -14.07 -6.52 -9.50
N GLN A 305 -14.30 -7.41 -8.53
CA GLN A 305 -15.14 -7.18 -7.35
C GLN A 305 -14.35 -6.98 -6.06
N THR A 306 -13.10 -7.45 -5.98
CA THR A 306 -12.31 -7.45 -4.72
C THR A 306 -11.04 -6.61 -4.78
N MET A 307 -10.57 -6.20 -5.97
CA MET A 307 -9.37 -5.38 -6.13
C MET A 307 -9.73 -3.96 -6.51
N VAL A 308 -9.16 -2.97 -5.82
CA VAL A 308 -9.35 -1.55 -6.11
C VAL A 308 -8.00 -0.93 -6.51
N PRO A 309 -7.87 -0.29 -7.69
CA PRO A 309 -6.68 0.46 -8.04
C PRO A 309 -6.51 1.66 -7.11
N ASN A 310 -5.36 1.74 -6.46
CA ASN A 310 -4.95 2.84 -5.61
C ASN A 310 -4.11 3.83 -6.43
N PHE A 311 -4.71 4.97 -6.79
CA PHE A 311 -4.08 5.99 -7.63
C PHE A 311 -2.87 6.63 -6.92
N THR A 312 -1.68 6.45 -7.48
CA THR A 312 -0.42 7.03 -7.01
C THR A 312 0.08 8.10 -7.98
N GLY A 313 0.86 9.06 -7.48
CA GLY A 313 1.45 10.15 -8.30
C GLY A 313 0.69 11.47 -8.30
N GLY A 314 -0.33 11.61 -7.46
CA GLY A 314 -1.12 12.83 -7.30
C GLY A 314 -2.61 12.54 -7.26
N ALA A 315 -3.38 13.55 -6.85
CA ALA A 315 -4.82 13.45 -6.79
C ALA A 315 -5.43 13.54 -8.20
N LEU A 316 -6.54 12.82 -8.45
CA LEU A 316 -7.23 12.82 -9.74
C LEU A 316 -7.85 14.18 -10.04
N PRO A 317 -7.96 14.64 -11.29
CA PRO A 317 -8.60 15.92 -11.60
C PRO A 317 -10.05 15.96 -11.09
N ARG A 318 -10.48 17.13 -10.61
CA ARG A 318 -11.85 17.36 -10.14
C ARG A 318 -12.80 17.53 -11.31
N MET A 319 -14.06 17.14 -11.12
CA MET A 319 -15.08 17.28 -12.16
C MET A 319 -15.57 18.73 -12.29
N ASP A 320 -15.70 19.41 -11.15
CA ASP A 320 -16.36 20.70 -10.96
C ASP A 320 -15.40 21.89 -11.10
N GLN A 321 -14.12 21.73 -10.76
CA GLN A 321 -13.13 22.80 -10.75
C GLN A 321 -11.80 22.42 -11.41
N GLY A 322 -11.19 23.36 -12.13
CA GLY A 322 -9.86 23.21 -12.73
C GLY A 322 -9.91 23.00 -14.26
N ASP A 323 -8.88 22.34 -14.79
CA ASP A 323 -8.78 22.06 -16.23
C ASP A 323 -9.75 20.96 -16.65
N ARG A 324 -10.85 21.37 -17.30
CA ARG A 324 -11.89 20.47 -17.78
C ARG A 324 -11.41 19.53 -18.89
N ASP A 325 -10.53 20.01 -19.76
CA ASP A 325 -9.97 19.18 -20.82
C ASP A 325 -9.07 18.10 -20.24
N TYR A 326 -8.26 18.43 -19.24
CA TYR A 326 -7.46 17.44 -18.52
C TYR A 326 -8.32 16.41 -17.78
N TYR A 327 -9.43 16.83 -17.17
CA TYR A 327 -10.40 15.91 -16.55
C TYR A 327 -10.98 14.94 -17.59
N CYS A 328 -11.51 15.47 -18.70
CA CYS A 328 -12.12 14.66 -19.76
C CYS A 328 -11.11 13.68 -20.38
N CYS A 329 -9.89 14.15 -20.68
CA CYS A 329 -8.79 13.32 -21.16
C CYS A 329 -8.45 12.19 -20.17
N THR A 330 -8.38 12.51 -18.87
CA THR A 330 -8.06 11.52 -17.82
C THR A 330 -9.15 10.45 -17.73
N MET A 331 -10.43 10.84 -17.67
CA MET A 331 -11.53 9.87 -17.55
C MET A 331 -11.68 9.00 -18.80
N LEU A 332 -11.47 9.56 -19.99
CA LEU A 332 -11.43 8.79 -21.23
C LEU A 332 -10.25 7.80 -21.23
N THR A 333 -9.06 8.23 -20.79
CA THR A 333 -7.88 7.35 -20.70
C THR A 333 -8.13 6.15 -19.76
N LEU A 334 -8.86 6.36 -18.65
CA LEU A 334 -9.12 5.33 -17.65
C LEU A 334 -10.24 4.37 -18.06
N PHE A 335 -11.34 4.89 -18.63
CA PHE A 335 -12.58 4.14 -18.78
C PHE A 335 -12.94 3.78 -20.24
N LYS A 336 -12.40 4.49 -21.24
CA LYS A 336 -12.55 4.11 -22.65
C LYS A 336 -11.43 3.12 -23.02
N PRO A 337 -11.71 1.97 -23.62
CA PRO A 337 -10.66 1.06 -24.11
C PRO A 337 -9.87 1.71 -25.26
N TRP A 338 -8.54 1.62 -25.22
CA TRP A 338 -7.66 2.13 -26.28
C TRP A 338 -6.42 1.25 -26.41
N ARG A 339 -5.84 1.18 -27.61
CA ARG A 339 -4.47 0.66 -27.81
C ARG A 339 -3.54 1.78 -28.26
N ASP A 340 -4.07 2.67 -29.08
CA ASP A 340 -3.41 3.89 -29.50
C ASP A 340 -4.11 5.09 -28.85
N ALA A 341 -3.32 6.03 -28.32
CA ALA A 341 -3.81 7.25 -27.71
C ALA A 341 -4.66 8.10 -28.67
N LEU A 342 -4.38 8.04 -29.98
CA LEU A 342 -5.13 8.75 -31.00
C LEU A 342 -6.54 8.18 -31.23
N GLN A 343 -6.83 6.96 -30.75
CA GLN A 343 -8.18 6.36 -30.83
C GLN A 343 -9.15 6.93 -29.79
N LEU A 344 -8.64 7.66 -28.79
CA LEU A 344 -9.47 8.18 -27.70
C LEU A 344 -10.40 9.30 -28.15
N LYS A 345 -10.02 10.08 -29.17
CA LYS A 345 -10.73 11.27 -29.63
C LYS A 345 -10.61 11.38 -31.17
N PRO A 346 -11.66 11.74 -31.92
CA PRO A 346 -11.48 12.13 -33.32
C PRO A 346 -10.76 13.49 -33.39
N LYS A 347 -9.95 13.70 -34.43
CA LYS A 347 -9.12 14.92 -34.57
C LYS A 347 -9.93 16.23 -34.58
N SER A 348 -11.18 16.16 -35.07
CA SER A 348 -12.07 17.32 -35.17
C SER A 348 -12.81 17.67 -33.87
N ALA A 349 -12.85 16.78 -32.88
CA ALA A 349 -13.62 17.00 -31.66
C ALA A 349 -12.73 17.48 -30.50
N THR A 350 -13.36 18.12 -29.52
CA THR A 350 -12.70 18.44 -28.24
C THR A 350 -12.75 17.24 -27.29
N TRP A 351 -11.91 17.26 -26.26
CA TRP A 351 -11.95 16.24 -25.20
C TRP A 351 -13.29 16.27 -24.47
N HIS A 352 -13.86 17.46 -24.28
CA HIS A 352 -15.17 17.66 -23.69
C HIS A 352 -16.31 17.02 -24.50
N ASP A 353 -16.35 17.26 -25.81
CA ASP A 353 -17.40 16.71 -26.68
C ASP A 353 -17.33 15.19 -26.70
N THR A 354 -16.11 14.64 -26.88
CA THR A 354 -15.89 13.19 -26.90
C THR A 354 -16.25 12.53 -25.58
N PHE A 355 -15.98 13.20 -24.45
CA PHE A 355 -16.38 12.73 -23.13
C PHE A 355 -17.91 12.71 -22.99
N THR A 356 -18.59 13.73 -23.49
CA THR A 356 -20.06 13.87 -23.37
C THR A 356 -20.80 12.90 -24.29
N GLU A 357 -20.26 12.65 -25.49
CA GLU A 357 -20.80 11.68 -26.45
C GLU A 357 -20.53 10.22 -26.05
N HIS A 358 -19.47 9.96 -25.27
CA HIS A 358 -19.11 8.61 -24.88
C HIS A 358 -20.04 8.05 -23.80
N VAL A 359 -20.67 6.91 -24.10
CA VAL A 359 -21.51 6.18 -23.15
C VAL A 359 -20.62 5.37 -22.19
N PHE A 360 -20.45 5.87 -20.97
CA PHE A 360 -19.75 5.18 -19.90
C PHE A 360 -20.61 4.08 -19.27
N SER A 361 -19.97 3.03 -18.76
CA SER A 361 -20.66 1.99 -17.99
C SER A 361 -21.17 2.53 -16.64
N ASP A 362 -22.23 1.92 -16.09
CA ASP A 362 -22.75 2.30 -14.76
C ASP A 362 -21.70 2.20 -13.66
N LYS A 363 -20.77 1.26 -13.79
CA LYS A 363 -19.61 1.13 -12.89
C LYS A 363 -18.70 2.35 -13.01
N ALA A 364 -18.31 2.72 -14.24
CA ALA A 364 -17.44 3.87 -14.48
C ALA A 364 -18.10 5.18 -14.01
N SER A 365 -19.38 5.39 -14.31
CA SER A 365 -20.14 6.56 -13.86
C SER A 365 -20.23 6.66 -12.34
N ARG A 366 -20.43 5.54 -11.63
CA ARG A 366 -20.38 5.52 -10.16
C ARG A 366 -18.98 5.83 -9.63
N LEU A 367 -17.93 5.24 -10.23
CA LEU A 367 -16.54 5.52 -9.83
C LEU A 367 -16.17 6.99 -10.02
N MET A 368 -16.56 7.60 -11.15
CA MET A 368 -16.33 9.02 -11.40
C MET A 368 -16.99 9.92 -10.37
N LYS A 369 -18.21 9.58 -9.92
CA LYS A 369 -18.87 10.26 -8.79
C LYS A 369 -18.09 10.07 -7.50
N HIS A 370 -17.68 8.84 -7.17
CA HIS A 370 -16.92 8.55 -5.96
C HIS A 370 -15.56 9.24 -5.91
N PHE A 371 -14.89 9.45 -7.06
CA PHE A 371 -13.65 10.20 -7.11
C PHE A 371 -13.84 11.67 -6.68
N ASN A 372 -15.02 12.24 -6.90
CA ASN A 372 -15.33 13.63 -6.52
C ASN A 372 -15.60 13.79 -5.00
N ILE A 373 -16.13 12.75 -4.34
CA ILE A 373 -16.50 12.78 -2.91
C ILE A 373 -15.34 13.26 -2.03
N ARG A 374 -14.12 12.82 -2.31
CA ARG A 374 -12.94 13.26 -1.52
C ARG A 374 -12.77 14.78 -1.55
N TYR A 375 -13.06 15.41 -2.68
CA TYR A 375 -12.96 16.86 -2.83
C TYR A 375 -14.12 17.55 -2.13
N GLU A 376 -15.34 17.05 -2.29
CA GLU A 376 -16.52 17.55 -1.57
C GLU A 376 -16.31 17.54 -0.04
N CYS A 377 -15.72 16.47 0.51
CA CYS A 377 -15.38 16.42 1.94
C CYS A 377 -14.30 17.43 2.35
N ASN A 378 -13.30 17.68 1.50
CA ASN A 378 -12.26 18.67 1.80
C ASN A 378 -12.84 20.10 1.73
N ASP A 379 -13.64 20.38 0.72
CA ASP A 379 -14.28 21.68 0.52
C ASP A 379 -15.23 21.96 1.69
N ALA A 380 -16.07 21.00 2.11
CA ALA A 380 -16.94 21.14 3.27
C ALA A 380 -16.18 21.42 4.58
N ARG A 381 -15.02 20.77 4.78
CA ARG A 381 -14.14 21.03 5.94
C ARG A 381 -13.56 22.44 5.89
N ASP A 382 -13.10 22.86 4.72
CA ASP A 382 -12.42 24.14 4.54
C ASP A 382 -13.43 25.30 4.62
N ASP A 383 -14.65 25.12 4.11
CA ASP A 383 -15.80 26.03 4.27
C ASP A 383 -16.17 26.19 5.74
N TYR A 384 -16.28 25.09 6.49
CA TYR A 384 -16.52 25.14 7.93
C TYR A 384 -15.40 25.89 8.66
N SER A 385 -14.13 25.65 8.30
CA SER A 385 -12.99 26.37 8.88
C SER A 385 -13.02 27.87 8.56
N ALA A 386 -13.45 28.25 7.35
CA ALA A 386 -13.61 29.64 6.95
C ALA A 386 -14.73 30.32 7.75
N LEU A 387 -15.87 29.65 7.91
CA LEU A 387 -17.00 30.13 8.72
C LEU A 387 -16.62 30.28 10.20
N ASP A 388 -15.89 29.34 10.80
CA ASP A 388 -15.41 29.45 12.19
C ASP A 388 -14.46 30.64 12.36
N LYS A 389 -13.52 30.84 11.42
CA LYS A 389 -12.64 32.02 11.42
C LYS A 389 -13.42 33.33 11.29
N GLN A 390 -14.46 33.36 10.46
CA GLN A 390 -15.31 34.53 10.31
C GLN A 390 -16.10 34.80 11.60
N LYS A 391 -16.67 33.78 12.23
CA LYS A 391 -17.37 33.89 13.53
C LYS A 391 -16.45 34.39 14.63
N ARG A 392 -15.23 33.85 14.75
CA ARG A 392 -14.23 34.32 15.73
C ARG A 392 -13.79 35.77 15.49
N ARG A 393 -13.73 36.22 14.23
CA ARG A 393 -13.44 37.61 13.88
C ARG A 393 -14.62 38.55 14.14
N ALA A 394 -15.83 38.06 14.01
CA ALA A 394 -17.07 38.79 14.28
C ALA A 394 -17.41 38.82 15.78
N MET A 395 -16.81 37.95 16.59
CA MET A 395 -16.94 37.99 18.04
C MET A 395 -16.24 39.25 18.56
N PRO A 396 -16.94 40.13 19.30
CA PRO A 396 -16.31 41.30 19.89
C PRO A 396 -15.16 40.86 20.78
N LEU A 397 -13.99 41.49 20.62
CA LEU A 397 -12.92 41.44 21.62
C LEU A 397 -13.50 41.96 22.94
N PHE A 398 -13.96 41.06 23.81
CA PHE A 398 -13.92 41.30 25.26
C PHE A 398 -12.45 41.21 25.67
N ALA A 399 -11.68 42.19 25.22
CA ALA A 399 -10.37 42.47 25.76
C ALA A 399 -10.58 43.18 27.10
N ASP A 400 -10.06 42.53 28.14
CA ASP A 400 -9.37 43.18 29.25
C ASP A 400 -10.24 43.96 30.26
N GLN A 401 -10.97 43.21 31.08
CA GLN A 401 -11.31 43.63 32.45
C GLN A 401 -11.14 42.46 33.41
N ASN A 402 -9.89 42.03 33.63
CA ASN A 402 -9.49 41.45 34.92
C ASN A 402 -7.96 41.48 35.07
N ALA A 403 -7.39 42.68 34.93
CA ALA A 403 -6.10 43.03 35.49
C ALA A 403 -6.31 43.70 36.86
N LYS A 404 -7.00 43.02 37.79
CA LYS A 404 -6.86 43.26 39.23
C LYS A 404 -6.89 41.90 39.91
N GLY A 405 -5.78 41.58 40.55
CA GLY A 405 -5.57 40.30 41.19
C GLY A 405 -6.61 40.06 42.27
N GLU A 406 -7.27 38.92 42.18
CA GLU A 406 -7.85 38.24 43.33
C GLU A 406 -7.40 36.77 43.25
N GLU A 407 -7.03 36.30 44.42
CA GLU A 407 -6.44 35.01 44.75
C GLU A 407 -7.35 33.87 44.29
N TYR A 408 -6.81 32.87 43.59
CA TYR A 408 -7.56 31.68 43.20
C TYR A 408 -7.57 30.70 44.38
N ASP A 409 -8.62 30.75 45.19
CA ASP A 409 -9.04 29.65 46.04
C ASP A 409 -9.91 28.68 45.21
N GLY A 410 -9.50 27.42 45.20
CA GLY A 410 -10.17 26.40 44.40
C GLY A 410 -11.50 26.02 45.02
N GLU A 411 -12.56 26.04 44.21
CA GLU A 411 -13.71 25.14 44.36
C GLU A 411 -14.49 25.03 43.04
N THR A 412 -14.74 23.78 42.66
CA THR A 412 -15.75 23.22 41.74
C THR A 412 -16.65 24.17 40.94
N GLY A 413 -16.65 24.03 39.61
CA GLY A 413 -17.65 24.61 38.71
C GLY A 413 -18.04 23.64 37.59
N GLU A 414 -19.33 23.34 37.53
CA GLU A 414 -20.05 22.47 36.60
C GLU A 414 -19.73 22.72 35.13
N TRP A 415 -19.49 21.63 34.39
CA TRP A 415 -19.69 21.59 32.95
C TRP A 415 -21.12 21.10 32.69
N GLY A 416 -22.05 22.02 32.47
CA GLY A 416 -23.43 21.69 32.16
C GLY A 416 -24.09 22.79 31.34
N GLU A 417 -24.71 22.37 30.23
CA GLU A 417 -25.79 23.06 29.52
C GLU A 417 -25.42 24.25 28.61
N PHE A 418 -25.07 23.92 27.36
CA PHE A 418 -25.46 24.75 26.22
C PHE A 418 -25.59 23.91 24.94
N PHE A 419 -26.57 23.02 24.93
CA PHE A 419 -27.06 22.36 23.70
C PHE A 419 -28.52 21.99 23.92
N GLU A 420 -29.42 22.92 23.59
CA GLU A 420 -30.78 22.63 23.12
C GLU A 420 -31.43 23.96 22.76
N GLU A 421 -31.57 24.22 21.46
CA GLU A 421 -32.71 24.93 20.84
C GLU A 421 -32.42 25.05 19.35
N ASP A 422 -33.17 24.29 18.56
CA ASP A 422 -33.68 24.59 17.21
C ASP A 422 -33.94 23.28 16.45
N LEU A 423 -34.98 22.58 16.91
CA LEU A 423 -35.81 21.71 16.09
C LEU A 423 -37.25 22.14 16.32
N ASP A 424 -37.76 22.96 15.41
CA ASP A 424 -39.17 22.99 14.98
C ASP A 424 -39.23 23.31 13.48
#